data_AF-A0A087TRR7-F1
#
_entry.id   AF-A0A087TRR7-F1
#
_cell.length_a   1.000
_cell.length_b   1.000
_cell.length_c   1.000
_cell.angle_alpha   90.00
_cell.angle_beta   90.00
_cell.angle_gamma   90.00
#
_symmetry.space_group_name_H-M   'P 1'
#
loop_
_entity.id
_entity.type
_entity.pdbx_description
1 polymer ?
#
loop_
_entity_poly.entity_id
_entity_poly.type
_entity_poly.pdbx_seq_one_letter_code
_entity_poly.pdbx_strand_id
1 'polypeptide(L)'
;MLDTETDPHLVADTHDTLTSMLQTLAEENVGHWVQLCKGVLTAADLTASKEEKDDNNDVENEVDADDEARFKASEETSHIAVSPRWSTRVFAAESLQRIITACEVKAVHFDLAQARERKMSSKQEYLVLYLSDLVRMAFMAATSDSDALRIEGLKA
;
A
#
# COMPACT_ATOMS: atom_id res chain seq x y z
N MET A 1 4.54 3.58 10.74
CA MET A 1 5.84 4.26 10.69
C MET A 1 5.72 5.61 9.99
N LEU A 2 5.48 5.70 8.68
CA LEU A 2 5.32 7.02 8.01
C LEU A 2 4.08 7.81 8.48
N ASP A 3 3.00 7.13 8.84
CA ASP A 3 1.78 7.79 9.32
C ASP A 3 1.80 8.12 10.82
N THR A 4 2.78 7.58 11.55
CA THR A 4 2.82 7.58 13.03
C THR A 4 4.05 8.30 13.57
N GLU A 5 5.09 8.45 12.76
CA GLU A 5 6.34 9.10 13.15
C GLU A 5 6.17 10.62 13.15
N THR A 6 6.71 11.26 14.19
CA THR A 6 6.61 12.71 14.40
C THR A 6 7.93 13.43 14.18
N ASP A 7 9.06 12.72 14.22
CA ASP A 7 10.36 13.28 13.91
C ASP A 7 10.53 13.45 12.38
N PRO A 8 10.60 14.70 11.86
CA PRO A 8 10.74 14.93 10.43
C PRO A 8 12.06 14.41 9.86
N HIS A 9 13.14 14.34 10.66
CA HIS A 9 14.40 13.77 10.21
C HIS A 9 14.30 12.27 9.99
N LEU A 10 13.67 11.54 10.93
CA LEU A 10 13.51 10.10 10.81
C LEU A 10 12.56 9.73 9.65
N VAL A 11 11.53 10.55 9.42
CA VAL A 11 10.65 10.42 8.24
C VAL A 11 11.46 10.60 6.95
N ALA A 12 12.28 11.65 6.86
CA ALA A 12 13.14 11.90 5.71
C ALA A 12 14.14 10.76 5.46
N ASP A 13 14.85 10.31 6.49
CA ASP A 13 15.81 9.20 6.38
C ASP A 13 15.12 7.89 5.93
N THR A 14 13.91 7.65 6.41
CA THR A 14 13.08 6.51 5.96
C THR A 14 12.72 6.64 4.48
N HIS A 15 12.28 7.82 4.04
CA HIS A 15 11.97 8.09 2.64
C HIS A 15 13.20 7.93 1.74
N ASP A 16 14.35 8.44 2.16
CA ASP A 16 15.61 8.35 1.40
C ASP A 16 16.08 6.90 1.28
N THR A 17 15.96 6.13 2.36
CA THR A 17 16.29 4.70 2.35
C THR A 17 15.40 3.94 1.37
N LEU A 18 14.08 4.13 1.46
CA LEU A 18 13.12 3.48 0.55
C LEU A 18 13.33 3.92 -0.90
N THR A 19 13.61 5.20 -1.12
CA THR A 19 13.89 5.75 -2.45
C THR A 19 15.15 5.16 -3.05
N SER A 20 16.22 5.03 -2.26
CA SER A 20 17.48 4.43 -2.69
C SER A 20 17.33 2.95 -3.04
N MET A 21 16.56 2.21 -2.23
CA MET A 21 16.21 0.81 -2.52
C MET A 21 15.43 0.70 -3.83
N LEU A 22 14.42 1.55 -4.02
CA LEU A 22 13.59 1.54 -5.21
C LEU A 22 14.42 1.86 -6.47
N GLN A 23 15.27 2.87 -6.44
CA GLN A 23 16.15 3.19 -7.58
C GLN A 23 17.08 2.04 -7.96
N THR A 24 17.53 1.25 -6.98
CA THR A 24 18.45 0.12 -7.22
C THR A 24 17.73 -1.15 -7.67
N LEU A 25 16.52 -1.39 -7.16
CA LEU A 25 15.83 -2.69 -7.27
C LEU A 25 14.54 -2.67 -8.10
N ALA A 26 14.06 -1.49 -8.52
CA ALA A 26 12.78 -1.35 -9.22
C ALA A 26 12.75 -2.12 -10.55
N GLU A 27 13.82 -2.06 -11.33
CA GLU A 27 13.86 -2.68 -12.65
C GLU A 27 13.75 -4.22 -12.58
N GLU A 28 14.42 -4.82 -11.60
CA GLU A 28 14.44 -6.28 -11.41
C GLU A 28 13.14 -6.81 -10.80
N ASN A 29 12.46 -5.99 -9.99
CA ASN A 29 11.31 -6.40 -9.17
C ASN A 29 10.07 -5.54 -9.41
N VAL A 30 9.87 -5.03 -10.64
CA VAL A 30 8.82 -4.06 -10.96
C VAL A 30 7.43 -4.50 -10.49
N GLY A 31 7.10 -5.79 -10.66
CA GLY A 31 5.81 -6.33 -10.25
C GLY A 31 5.59 -6.25 -8.75
N HIS A 32 6.59 -6.57 -7.94
CA HIS A 32 6.50 -6.48 -6.49
C HIS A 32 6.26 -5.04 -6.03
N TRP A 33 7.02 -4.09 -6.57
CA TRP A 33 6.88 -2.68 -6.21
C TRP A 33 5.54 -2.09 -6.64
N VAL A 34 5.06 -2.43 -7.84
CA VAL A 34 3.73 -2.02 -8.32
C VAL A 34 2.62 -2.60 -7.44
N GLN A 35 2.70 -3.88 -7.06
CA GLN A 35 1.72 -4.48 -6.15
C GLN A 35 1.75 -3.89 -4.75
N LEU A 36 2.92 -3.52 -4.24
CA LEU A 36 3.05 -2.83 -2.95
C LEU A 36 2.36 -1.46 -3.00
N CYS A 37 2.65 -0.66 -4.03
CA CYS A 37 2.00 0.64 -4.22
C CYS A 37 0.48 0.49 -4.37
N LYS A 38 0.03 -0.51 -5.12
CA LYS A 38 -1.39 -0.85 -5.25
C LYS A 38 -2.03 -1.18 -3.91
N GLY A 39 -1.40 -2.05 -3.12
CA GLY A 39 -1.89 -2.41 -1.78
C GLY A 39 -2.07 -1.18 -0.88
N VAL A 40 -1.17 -0.21 -0.95
CA VAL A 40 -1.26 1.04 -0.20
C VAL A 40 -2.36 1.97 -0.73
N LEU A 41 -2.39 2.21 -2.04
CA LEU A 41 -3.30 3.17 -2.67
C LEU A 41 -4.76 2.68 -2.70
N THR A 42 -4.97 1.37 -2.72
CA THR A 42 -6.31 0.76 -2.72
C THR A 42 -6.72 0.21 -1.37
N ALA A 43 -5.91 0.39 -0.32
CA ALA A 43 -6.30 -0.02 1.02
C ALA A 43 -7.59 0.72 1.41
N ALA A 44 -8.65 -0.04 1.69
CA ALA A 44 -9.87 0.53 2.25
C ALA A 44 -9.54 1.14 3.62
N ASP A 45 -10.18 2.26 3.95
CA ASP A 45 -10.15 2.81 5.30
C ASP A 45 -10.93 1.87 6.24
N LEU A 46 -10.23 0.87 6.80
CA LEU A 46 -10.79 -0.04 7.81
C LEU A 46 -11.17 0.70 9.10
N THR A 47 -10.77 1.96 9.21
CA THR A 47 -11.12 2.87 10.31
C THR A 47 -12.51 3.47 10.18
N ALA A 48 -13.11 3.52 8.98
CA ALA A 48 -14.45 4.08 8.78
C ALA A 48 -15.58 3.17 9.29
N SER A 49 -15.28 1.88 9.55
CA SER A 49 -16.27 0.89 10.01
C SER A 49 -16.29 0.65 11.52
N LYS A 50 -15.66 1.51 12.34
CA LYS A 50 -15.62 1.34 13.80
C LYS A 50 -16.46 2.36 14.59
N GLU A 51 -17.14 3.28 13.92
CA GLU A 51 -18.03 4.27 14.54
C GLU A 51 -19.50 3.95 14.25
N GLU A 52 -19.98 2.78 14.70
CA GLU A 52 -21.43 2.49 14.79
C GLU A 52 -21.67 1.21 15.61
N LYS A 53 -21.39 1.27 16.92
CA LYS A 53 -22.14 0.48 17.91
C LYS A 53 -22.54 1.41 19.04
N ASP A 54 -23.66 2.07 18.76
CA ASP A 54 -24.48 2.79 19.71
C ASP A 54 -24.96 1.86 20.84
N ASP A 55 -25.10 2.47 22.00
CA ASP A 55 -25.31 1.92 23.33
C ASP A 55 -26.83 1.80 23.59
N ASN A 56 -27.36 0.60 23.90
CA ASN A 56 -28.59 0.48 24.70
C ASN A 56 -28.97 -0.95 25.13
N ASN A 57 -29.12 -1.10 26.47
CA ASN A 57 -29.94 -2.04 27.25
C ASN A 57 -29.64 -3.57 27.12
N ASP A 58 -29.70 -4.38 28.16
CA ASP A 58 -30.47 -4.29 29.40
C ASP A 58 -29.85 -5.20 30.50
N VAL A 59 -30.25 -4.96 31.73
CA VAL A 59 -29.73 -5.53 32.98
C VAL A 59 -30.29 -6.94 33.24
N GLU A 60 -29.55 -7.71 34.05
CA GLU A 60 -29.95 -8.91 34.83
C GLU A 60 -30.00 -10.28 34.14
N ASN A 61 -29.01 -11.14 34.45
CA ASN A 61 -29.29 -12.34 35.24
C ASN A 61 -28.00 -12.96 35.83
N GLU A 62 -28.01 -13.14 37.15
CA GLU A 62 -27.07 -13.99 37.88
C GLU A 62 -27.27 -15.46 37.47
N VAL A 63 -26.19 -16.24 37.30
CA VAL A 63 -25.98 -17.51 38.00
C VAL A 63 -24.65 -18.17 37.62
N ASP A 64 -24.01 -18.65 38.69
CA ASP A 64 -23.06 -19.74 38.84
C ASP A 64 -21.64 -19.68 38.25
N ALA A 65 -20.72 -19.80 39.21
CA ALA A 65 -19.32 -20.09 39.03
C ALA A 65 -19.15 -21.55 38.55
N ASP A 66 -18.45 -21.74 37.44
CA ASP A 66 -17.70 -22.98 37.23
C ASP A 66 -16.33 -22.69 36.63
N ASP A 67 -15.34 -23.20 37.34
CA ASP A 67 -13.92 -22.92 37.25
C ASP A 67 -13.28 -23.87 36.23
N GLU A 68 -13.32 -23.51 34.94
CA GLU A 68 -12.33 -23.97 33.97
C GLU A 68 -11.96 -22.83 33.02
N ALA A 69 -11.24 -21.83 33.55
CA ALA A 69 -10.50 -20.87 32.73
C ALA A 69 -9.31 -21.56 32.06
N ARG A 70 -9.60 -22.39 31.05
CA ARG A 70 -8.63 -22.91 30.10
C ARG A 70 -8.07 -21.72 29.33
N PHE A 71 -6.96 -21.17 29.82
CA PHE A 71 -6.20 -20.09 29.20
C PHE A 71 -5.76 -20.51 27.80
N LYS A 72 -6.62 -20.24 26.81
CA LYS A 72 -6.19 -20.13 25.43
C LYS A 72 -5.54 -18.76 25.33
N ALA A 73 -4.20 -18.74 25.37
CA ALA A 73 -3.49 -17.63 24.75
C ALA A 73 -3.94 -17.62 23.29
N SER A 74 -4.90 -16.76 22.94
CA SER A 74 -5.12 -16.46 21.54
C SER A 74 -3.79 -15.87 21.07
N GLU A 75 -3.28 -16.40 19.96
CA GLU A 75 -2.24 -15.76 19.17
C GLU A 75 -2.84 -14.47 18.58
N GLU A 76 -3.19 -13.52 19.45
CA GLU A 76 -3.49 -12.14 19.10
C GLU A 76 -2.17 -11.39 18.98
N THR A 77 -1.37 -11.80 18.00
CA THR A 77 -0.67 -10.82 17.18
C THR A 77 -1.67 -10.26 16.17
N SER A 78 -2.78 -9.72 16.70
CA SER A 78 -3.53 -8.67 16.05
C SER A 78 -2.62 -7.46 15.96
N HIS A 79 -1.67 -7.51 15.01
CA HIS A 79 -1.23 -6.29 14.36
C HIS A 79 -2.51 -5.63 13.90
N ILE A 80 -2.95 -4.61 14.63
CA ILE A 80 -4.02 -3.74 14.17
C ILE A 80 -3.48 -3.19 12.87
N ALA A 81 -3.92 -3.76 11.75
CA ALA A 81 -3.53 -3.31 10.43
C ALA A 81 -4.14 -1.93 10.26
N VAL A 82 -3.42 -0.90 10.70
CA VAL A 82 -3.80 0.48 10.52
C VAL A 82 -3.74 0.73 9.02
N SER A 83 -4.90 1.01 8.42
CA SER A 83 -4.95 1.40 7.01
C SER A 83 -4.01 2.60 6.78
N PRO A 84 -3.21 2.58 5.71
CA PRO A 84 -2.28 3.65 5.42
C PRO A 84 -3.04 4.97 5.28
N ARG A 85 -2.58 5.99 6.01
CA ARG A 85 -3.11 7.35 5.97
C ARG A 85 -2.53 8.09 4.76
N TRP A 86 -2.88 9.36 4.62
CA TRP A 86 -2.55 10.15 3.45
C TRP A 86 -1.04 10.29 3.18
N SER A 87 -0.18 10.43 4.19
CA SER A 87 1.27 10.56 3.96
C SER A 87 1.87 9.30 3.35
N THR A 88 1.50 8.11 3.85
CA THR A 88 1.93 6.84 3.25
C THR A 88 1.38 6.66 1.84
N ARG A 89 0.13 7.06 1.57
CA ARG A 89 -0.46 7.00 0.22
C ARG A 89 0.22 7.95 -0.76
N VAL A 90 0.54 9.18 -0.34
CA VAL A 90 1.28 10.16 -1.15
C VAL A 90 2.63 9.58 -1.53
N PHE A 91 3.38 9.06 -0.56
CA PHE A 91 4.67 8.45 -0.86
C PHE A 91 4.57 7.23 -1.79
N ALA A 92 3.52 6.41 -1.66
CA ALA A 92 3.29 5.31 -2.60
C ALA A 92 3.00 5.82 -4.03
N ALA A 93 2.24 6.90 -4.19
CA ALA A 93 2.01 7.52 -5.49
C ALA A 93 3.31 8.09 -6.10
N GLU A 94 4.13 8.76 -5.31
CA GLU A 94 5.43 9.24 -5.80
C GLU A 94 6.39 8.08 -6.11
N SER A 95 6.36 7.01 -5.31
CA SER A 95 7.14 5.79 -5.56
C SER A 95 6.74 5.16 -6.89
N LEU A 96 5.45 5.18 -7.24
CA LEU A 96 4.95 4.71 -8.52
C LEU A 96 5.57 5.47 -9.70
N GLN A 97 5.65 6.80 -9.60
CA GLN A 97 6.32 7.63 -10.61
C GLN A 97 7.80 7.26 -10.74
N ARG A 98 8.52 7.11 -9.60
CA ARG A 98 9.93 6.72 -9.61
C ARG A 98 10.16 5.34 -10.24
N ILE A 99 9.25 4.38 -10.03
CA ILE A 99 9.31 3.06 -10.67
C ILE A 99 9.16 3.19 -12.20
N ILE A 100 8.21 4.01 -12.65
CA ILE A 100 7.99 4.27 -14.08
C ILE A 100 9.27 4.85 -14.70
N THR A 101 9.84 5.89 -14.09
CA THR A 101 11.10 6.51 -14.55
C THR A 101 12.26 5.52 -14.54
N ALA A 102 12.40 4.68 -13.51
CA ALA A 102 13.46 3.67 -13.46
C ALA A 102 13.34 2.64 -14.60
N CYS A 103 12.13 2.37 -15.08
CA CYS A 103 11.90 1.44 -16.18
C CYS A 103 12.20 2.04 -17.57
N GLU A 104 12.31 3.37 -17.71
CA GLU A 104 12.58 4.06 -18.99
C GLU A 104 13.91 3.66 -19.64
N VAL A 105 14.84 3.12 -18.83
CA VAL A 105 16.16 2.66 -19.29
C VAL A 105 16.05 1.54 -20.34
N LYS A 106 15.00 0.70 -20.28
CA LYS A 106 14.83 -0.44 -21.19
C LYS A 106 13.45 -0.40 -21.87
N ALA A 107 13.45 -0.26 -23.19
CA ALA A 107 12.23 -0.19 -24.00
C ALA A 107 11.27 -1.39 -23.83
N VAL A 108 11.77 -2.56 -23.40
CA VAL A 108 10.94 -3.75 -23.12
C VAL A 108 9.86 -3.49 -22.06
N HIS A 109 10.07 -2.53 -21.16
CA HIS A 109 9.05 -2.17 -20.16
C HIS A 109 7.83 -1.47 -20.77
N PHE A 110 7.92 -0.95 -22.00
CA PHE A 110 6.87 -0.18 -22.68
C PHE A 110 6.37 -0.85 -23.98
N ASP A 111 7.00 -1.95 -24.40
CA ASP A 111 6.57 -2.74 -25.55
C ASP A 111 5.84 -4.01 -25.10
N LEU A 112 4.52 -4.04 -25.32
CA LEU A 112 3.69 -5.17 -24.92
C LEU A 112 4.03 -6.49 -25.64
N ALA A 113 4.45 -6.42 -26.90
CA ALA A 113 4.80 -7.61 -27.67
C ALA A 113 6.10 -8.23 -27.15
N GLN A 114 7.14 -7.41 -26.99
CA GLN A 114 8.43 -7.86 -26.44
C GLN A 114 8.30 -8.34 -24.99
N ALA A 115 7.53 -7.64 -24.16
CA ALA A 115 7.29 -8.03 -22.78
C ALA A 115 6.63 -9.41 -22.67
N ARG A 116 5.65 -9.71 -23.53
CA ARG A 116 4.97 -11.01 -23.55
C ARG A 116 5.91 -12.14 -24.00
N GLU A 117 6.69 -11.90 -25.05
CA GLU A 117 7.67 -12.87 -25.55
C GLU A 117 8.70 -13.21 -24.47
N ARG A 118 9.28 -12.19 -23.81
CA ARG A 118 10.28 -12.41 -22.75
C ARG A 118 9.70 -13.01 -21.48
N LYS A 119 8.44 -12.72 -21.15
CA LYS A 119 7.74 -13.36 -20.02
C LYS A 119 7.54 -14.86 -20.23
N MET A 120 7.44 -15.32 -21.47
CA MET A 120 7.39 -16.76 -21.76
C MET A 120 8.75 -17.44 -21.59
N SER A 121 9.85 -16.71 -21.81
CA SER A 121 11.22 -17.23 -21.66
C SER A 121 11.81 -17.06 -20.26
N SER A 122 11.28 -16.13 -19.46
CA SER A 122 11.81 -15.79 -18.13
C SER A 122 10.67 -15.44 -17.19
N LYS A 123 10.86 -15.64 -15.88
CA LYS A 123 9.87 -15.23 -14.87
C LYS A 123 9.89 -13.71 -14.59
N GLN A 124 10.58 -12.92 -15.41
CA GLN A 124 10.66 -11.47 -15.25
C GLN A 124 9.34 -10.82 -15.65
N GLU A 125 8.96 -9.77 -14.93
CA GLU A 125 7.78 -8.97 -15.22
C GLU A 125 8.17 -7.60 -15.75
N TYR A 126 7.27 -6.99 -16.52
CA TYR A 126 7.52 -5.73 -17.23
C TYR A 126 6.39 -4.75 -16.95
N LEU A 127 6.72 -3.45 -16.94
CA LEU A 127 5.81 -2.38 -16.52
C LEU A 127 4.51 -2.36 -17.34
N VAL A 128 4.59 -2.52 -18.67
CA VAL A 128 3.44 -2.54 -19.59
C VAL A 128 2.39 -3.61 -19.25
N LEU A 129 2.79 -4.69 -18.56
CA LEU A 129 1.84 -5.72 -18.13
C LEU A 129 0.90 -5.23 -17.01
N TYR A 130 1.30 -4.17 -16.32
CA TYR A 130 0.57 -3.55 -15.22
C TYR A 130 -0.18 -2.29 -15.62
N LEU A 131 -0.24 -1.95 -16.91
CA LEU A 131 -0.82 -0.69 -17.41
C LEU A 131 -2.22 -0.38 -16.85
N SER A 132 -3.11 -1.38 -16.79
CA SER A 132 -4.46 -1.21 -16.24
C SER A 132 -4.45 -0.80 -14.76
N ASP A 133 -3.56 -1.40 -13.97
CA ASP A 133 -3.40 -1.06 -12.55
C ASP A 133 -2.76 0.32 -12.39
N LEU A 134 -1.75 0.65 -13.21
CA LEU A 134 -1.11 1.98 -13.22
C LEU A 134 -2.12 3.09 -13.49
N VAL A 135 -2.93 2.94 -14.55
CA VAL A 135 -3.97 3.92 -14.90
C VAL A 135 -5.01 4.05 -13.78
N ARG A 136 -5.45 2.92 -13.20
CA ARG A 136 -6.40 2.94 -12.08
C ARG A 136 -5.82 3.66 -10.86
N MET A 137 -4.59 3.35 -10.48
CA MET A 137 -3.93 3.97 -9.33
C MET A 137 -3.71 5.47 -9.54
N ALA A 138 -3.24 5.88 -10.72
CA ALA A 138 -3.07 7.28 -11.07
C ALA A 138 -4.41 8.05 -11.02
N PHE A 139 -5.47 7.48 -11.61
CA PHE A 139 -6.81 8.07 -11.55
C PHE A 139 -7.31 8.20 -10.11
N MET A 140 -7.20 7.13 -9.31
CA MET A 140 -7.61 7.15 -7.90
C MET A 140 -6.86 8.23 -7.09
N ALA A 141 -5.56 8.38 -7.33
CA ALA A 141 -4.78 9.45 -6.72
C ALA A 141 -5.28 10.82 -7.19
N ALA A 142 -5.43 11.01 -8.50
CA ALA A 142 -5.83 12.28 -9.13
C ALA A 142 -7.27 12.73 -8.79
N THR A 143 -8.13 11.82 -8.34
CA THR A 143 -9.49 12.14 -7.87
C THR A 143 -9.63 12.06 -6.35
N SER A 144 -8.52 11.98 -5.62
CA SER A 144 -8.54 11.93 -4.16
C SER A 144 -9.02 13.25 -3.55
N ASP A 145 -9.73 13.17 -2.42
CA ASP A 145 -10.08 14.32 -1.58
C ASP A 145 -8.85 14.98 -0.93
N SER A 146 -7.74 14.24 -0.80
CA SER A 146 -6.47 14.79 -0.31
C SER A 146 -5.76 15.57 -1.41
N ASP A 147 -5.58 16.87 -1.21
CA ASP A 147 -4.86 17.76 -2.13
C ASP A 147 -3.46 17.24 -2.46
N ALA A 148 -2.72 16.74 -1.45
CA ALA A 148 -1.38 16.21 -1.64
C ALA A 148 -1.38 14.98 -2.54
N LEU A 149 -2.30 14.02 -2.33
CA LEU A 149 -2.38 12.83 -3.16
C LEU A 149 -2.90 13.14 -4.56
N ARG A 150 -3.84 14.09 -4.66
CA ARG A 150 -4.40 14.57 -5.92
C ARG A 150 -3.33 15.17 -6.82
N ILE A 151 -2.46 16.02 -6.28
CA ILE A 151 -1.34 16.60 -7.03
C ILE A 151 -0.40 15.50 -7.54
N GLU A 152 -0.11 14.47 -6.74
CA GLU A 152 0.73 13.36 -7.20
C GLU A 152 0.07 12.52 -8.31
N GLY A 153 -1.24 12.30 -8.25
CA GLY A 153 -1.95 11.60 -9.32
C GLY A 153 -1.96 12.34 -10.67
N LEU A 154 -1.81 13.67 -10.64
CA LEU A 154 -1.78 14.52 -11.85
C LEU A 154 -0.39 14.66 -12.47
N LYS A 155 0.66 14.24 -11.77
CA LYS A 155 2.05 14.26 -12.28
C LYS A 155 2.39 13.01 -13.12
N ALA A 156 1.51 12.01 -13.11
CA ALA A 156 1.68 10.73 -13.82
C ALA A 156 1.52 10.86 -15.34
#